data_AF-A0A959CK06-F1
#
_entry.id   AF-A0A959CK06-F1
#
_cell.length_a   1.000
_cell.length_b   1.000
_cell.length_c   1.000
_cell.angle_alpha   90.00
_cell.angle_beta   90.00
_cell.angle_gamma   90.00
#
_symmetry.space_group_name_H-M   'P 1'
#
loop_
_entity.id
_entity.type
_entity.pdbx_description
1 polymer ?
#
loop_
_entity_poly.entity_id
_entity_poly.type
_entity_poly.pdbx_seq_one_letter_code
_entity_poly.pdbx_strand_id
1 'polypeptide(L)'
;QQMSRATYEGLKRLKPDKRPFVLTRATFSGGQRFASVWTGDNAATWEHLRLANLQCQRLSASGFSFVGTDIGGFDKQPDGELFIRWLQLAVFHPLFRVHSMGNNVDGAAEAEAEFIQAAERENRLDQEPWSFGEENTALARKAIELRYQLLPYMYTAFHQNVQTGAPVIRSLFLYSQEDPVSLEREEEFLFGGHLLVSPVLEPGVEAVKAYLPPGRWYDYHEGTLYEGKQMATFPARPDGIPVFARSGAVIPNYPIQQYVGEKQFESIALRVYHGEEKSELYEDAGDGYGY
;
A
#
# COMPACT_ATOMS: atom_id res chain seq x y z
N GLN A 1 -0.06 -13.32 19.45
CA GLN A 1 1.29 -13.81 19.08
C GLN A 1 1.38 -15.34 19.01
N GLN A 2 1.06 -16.09 20.07
CA GLN A 2 1.24 -17.55 20.08
C GLN A 2 0.38 -18.29 19.03
N MET A 3 -0.84 -17.81 18.78
CA MET A 3 -1.69 -18.33 17.70
C MET A 3 -1.01 -18.18 16.33
N SER A 4 -0.56 -16.97 15.98
CA SER A 4 0.14 -16.70 14.72
C SER A 4 1.40 -17.56 14.56
N ARG A 5 2.16 -17.75 15.63
CA ARG A 5 3.34 -18.63 15.65
C ARG A 5 2.96 -20.09 15.39
N ALA A 6 1.96 -20.62 16.10
CA ALA A 6 1.50 -21.99 15.93
C ALA A 6 1.00 -22.23 14.49
N THR A 7 0.22 -21.30 13.93
CA THR A 7 -0.24 -21.35 12.54
C THR A 7 0.95 -21.33 11.57
N TYR A 8 1.89 -20.41 11.74
CA TYR A 8 3.08 -20.30 10.89
C TYR A 8 3.92 -21.59 10.91
N GLU A 9 4.22 -22.12 12.09
CA GLU A 9 4.98 -23.37 12.25
C GLU A 9 4.22 -24.57 11.68
N GLY A 10 2.90 -24.62 11.84
CA GLY A 10 2.03 -25.63 11.24
C GLY A 10 2.07 -25.61 9.71
N LEU A 11 1.89 -24.44 9.10
CA LEU A 11 1.97 -24.26 7.65
C LEU A 11 3.35 -24.65 7.11
N LYS A 12 4.43 -24.27 7.82
CA LYS A 12 5.80 -24.66 7.44
C LYS A 12 6.03 -26.17 7.48
N ARG A 13 5.39 -26.90 8.41
CA ARG A 13 5.45 -28.38 8.42
C ARG A 13 4.66 -28.99 7.27
N LEU A 14 3.53 -28.41 6.90
CA LEU A 14 2.68 -28.90 5.81
C LEU A 14 3.24 -28.61 4.41
N LYS A 15 3.94 -27.47 4.25
CA LYS A 15 4.54 -27.01 3.00
C LYS A 15 5.96 -26.49 3.25
N PRO A 16 6.96 -27.38 3.46
CA PRO A 16 8.31 -26.98 3.87
C PRO A 16 9.07 -26.18 2.81
N ASP A 17 8.68 -26.27 1.54
CA ASP A 17 9.33 -25.56 0.44
C ASP A 17 8.70 -24.18 0.13
N LYS A 18 7.74 -23.73 0.94
CA LYS A 18 6.94 -22.52 0.70
C LYS A 18 7.04 -21.55 1.86
N ARG A 19 7.00 -20.23 1.57
CA ARG A 19 6.91 -19.20 2.62
C ARG A 19 5.48 -19.14 3.13
N PRO A 20 5.20 -19.37 4.44
CA PRO A 20 3.86 -19.23 4.95
C PRO A 20 3.37 -17.78 4.88
N PHE A 21 2.17 -17.56 4.36
CA PHE A 21 1.44 -16.32 4.52
C PHE A 21 0.41 -16.49 5.63
N VAL A 22 0.55 -15.72 6.70
CA VAL A 22 -0.40 -15.68 7.82
C VAL A 22 -0.84 -14.24 7.99
N LEU A 23 -2.14 -14.01 8.04
CA LEU A 23 -2.73 -12.70 8.30
C LEU A 23 -3.41 -12.74 9.68
N THR A 24 -3.11 -11.75 10.54
CA THR A 24 -3.68 -11.67 11.90
C THR A 24 -4.22 -10.28 12.22
N ARG A 25 -5.32 -10.23 12.99
CA ARG A 25 -5.91 -8.96 13.46
C ARG A 25 -5.20 -8.45 14.70
N ALA A 26 -4.98 -9.35 15.67
CA ALA A 26 -4.33 -9.04 16.93
C ALA A 26 -2.89 -9.55 16.93
N THR A 27 -1.98 -8.72 17.44
CA THR A 27 -0.55 -9.03 17.49
C THR A 27 0.09 -8.52 18.77
N PHE A 28 1.37 -8.83 18.98
CA PHE A 28 2.21 -8.32 20.07
C PHE A 28 3.63 -8.08 19.52
N SER A 29 4.47 -7.37 20.27
CA SER A 29 5.87 -7.16 19.87
C SER A 29 6.56 -8.49 19.51
N GLY A 30 7.17 -8.55 18.32
CA GLY A 30 7.76 -9.76 17.75
C GLY A 30 6.82 -10.60 16.88
N GLY A 31 5.53 -10.25 16.79
CA GLY A 31 4.54 -10.93 15.95
C GLY A 31 4.82 -10.84 14.44
N GLN A 32 5.54 -9.81 13.99
CA GLN A 32 5.92 -9.60 12.58
C GLN A 32 6.79 -10.73 12.01
N ARG A 33 7.39 -11.56 12.87
CA ARG A 33 8.16 -12.76 12.48
C ARG A 33 7.28 -13.87 11.91
N PHE A 34 5.97 -13.83 12.19
CA PHE A 34 5.07 -14.94 11.93
C PHE A 34 3.87 -14.55 11.06
N ALA A 35 3.48 -13.29 11.04
CA ALA A 35 2.27 -12.86 10.35
C ALA A 35 2.32 -11.40 9.89
N SER A 36 1.67 -11.15 8.76
CA SER A 36 1.20 -9.84 8.32
C SER A 36 0.00 -9.41 9.16
N VAL A 37 -0.29 -8.10 9.17
CA VAL A 37 -1.41 -7.53 9.93
C VAL A 37 -2.31 -6.68 9.02
N TRP A 38 -3.60 -6.62 9.33
CA TRP A 38 -4.49 -5.59 8.80
C TRP A 38 -5.03 -4.74 9.95
N THR A 39 -5.47 -3.53 9.64
CA THR A 39 -5.88 -2.53 10.64
C THR A 39 -7.23 -2.82 11.30
N GLY A 40 -7.89 -3.94 10.97
CA GLY A 40 -9.20 -4.28 11.48
C GLY A 40 -10.35 -3.63 10.69
N ASP A 41 -11.53 -3.73 11.28
CA ASP A 41 -12.83 -3.44 10.68
C ASP A 41 -13.02 -1.91 10.61
N ASN A 42 -12.58 -1.30 9.51
CA ASN A 42 -12.71 0.14 9.24
C ASN A 42 -14.06 0.46 8.58
N ALA A 43 -14.43 1.75 8.50
CA ALA A 43 -15.64 2.21 7.83
C ALA A 43 -15.31 2.89 6.50
N ALA A 44 -16.22 2.85 5.54
CA ALA A 44 -16.14 3.55 4.26
C ALA A 44 -16.37 5.06 4.45
N THR A 45 -15.38 5.76 5.05
CA THR A 45 -15.39 7.22 5.24
C THR A 45 -14.04 7.85 4.94
N TRP A 46 -14.04 9.13 4.56
CA TRP A 46 -12.82 9.92 4.37
C TRP A 46 -11.98 10.09 5.65
N GLU A 47 -12.62 10.03 6.82
CA GLU A 47 -11.92 9.98 8.10
C GLU A 47 -11.12 8.67 8.23
N HIS A 48 -11.74 7.54 7.89
CA HIS A 48 -11.05 6.25 7.94
C HIS A 48 -10.01 6.08 6.82
N LEU A 49 -10.14 6.77 5.68
CA LEU A 49 -9.07 6.89 4.69
C LEU A 49 -7.84 7.60 5.28
N ARG A 50 -8.03 8.71 6.02
CA ARG A 50 -6.94 9.39 6.74
C ARG A 50 -6.32 8.47 7.79
N LEU A 51 -7.15 7.79 8.59
CA LEU A 51 -6.68 6.84 9.60
C LEU A 51 -5.92 5.67 8.97
N ALA A 52 -6.32 5.19 7.79
CA ALA A 52 -5.63 4.12 7.09
C ALA A 52 -4.17 4.45 6.82
N ASN A 53 -3.90 5.66 6.31
CA ASN A 53 -2.54 6.15 6.10
C ASN A 53 -1.75 6.20 7.41
N LEU A 54 -2.33 6.84 8.44
CA LEU A 54 -1.69 7.01 9.75
C LEU A 54 -1.36 5.68 10.44
N GLN A 55 -2.30 4.73 10.42
CA GLN A 55 -2.15 3.43 11.07
C GLN A 55 -1.09 2.58 10.37
N CYS A 56 -1.07 2.55 9.04
CA CYS A 56 -0.05 1.82 8.27
C CYS A 56 1.35 2.36 8.54
N GLN A 57 1.51 3.68 8.60
CA GLN A 57 2.76 4.34 8.96
C GLN A 57 3.21 3.98 10.38
N ARG A 58 2.33 4.10 11.38
CA ARG A 58 2.64 3.82 12.79
C ARG A 58 2.96 2.35 13.05
N LEU A 59 2.24 1.43 12.40
CA LEU A 59 2.52 -0.01 12.48
C LEU A 59 3.86 -0.35 11.82
N SER A 60 4.16 0.27 10.67
CA SER A 60 5.46 0.09 9.99
C SER A 60 6.62 0.56 10.85
N ALA A 61 6.52 1.74 11.46
CA ALA A 61 7.49 2.26 12.42
C ALA A 61 7.66 1.35 13.66
N SER A 62 6.61 0.61 14.03
CA SER A 62 6.61 -0.36 15.13
C SER A 62 7.11 -1.75 14.73
N GLY A 63 7.58 -1.93 13.49
CA GLY A 63 8.15 -3.18 12.96
C GLY A 63 7.20 -4.05 12.14
N PHE A 64 5.94 -3.64 11.95
CA PHE A 64 4.96 -4.35 11.13
C PHE A 64 4.84 -3.73 9.73
N SER A 65 5.83 -3.98 8.87
CA SER A 65 5.83 -3.42 7.50
C SER A 65 4.86 -4.12 6.55
N PHE A 66 4.57 -5.41 6.72
CA PHE A 66 3.54 -6.09 5.92
C PHE A 66 2.15 -5.80 6.50
N VAL A 67 1.69 -4.56 6.27
CA VAL A 67 0.43 -4.02 6.78
C VAL A 67 -0.39 -3.38 5.67
N GLY A 68 -1.70 -3.32 5.87
CA GLY A 68 -2.64 -2.62 5.03
C GLY A 68 -4.01 -2.54 5.67
N THR A 69 -4.94 -1.92 4.95
CA THR A 69 -6.32 -1.70 5.40
C THR A 69 -7.28 -2.44 4.49
N ASP A 70 -8.52 -2.57 4.92
CA ASP A 70 -9.61 -2.97 4.04
C ASP A 70 -9.94 -1.80 3.12
N ILE A 71 -9.49 -1.89 1.86
CA ILE A 71 -9.60 -0.82 0.86
C ILE A 71 -11.07 -0.64 0.50
N GLY A 72 -11.55 0.61 0.58
CA GLY A 72 -12.97 0.94 0.40
C GLY A 72 -13.76 1.02 1.70
N GLY A 73 -13.26 0.40 2.77
CA GLY A 73 -13.92 0.32 4.07
C GLY A 73 -14.69 -0.99 4.26
N PHE A 74 -14.51 -1.61 5.41
CA PHE A 74 -15.17 -2.86 5.79
C PHE A 74 -16.66 -2.67 6.04
N ASP A 75 -16.99 -1.71 6.91
CA ASP A 75 -18.35 -1.25 7.21
C ASP A 75 -18.77 -0.15 6.23
N LYS A 76 -20.06 -0.11 5.88
CA LYS A 76 -20.68 0.79 4.90
C LYS A 76 -20.17 0.59 3.47
N GLN A 77 -20.71 1.37 2.54
CA GLN A 77 -20.32 1.35 1.14
C GLN A 77 -19.71 2.71 0.76
N PRO A 78 -18.51 2.75 0.16
CA PRO A 78 -17.94 3.99 -0.35
C PRO A 78 -18.67 4.45 -1.62
N ASP A 79 -18.54 5.72 -1.96
CA ASP A 79 -18.77 6.15 -3.33
C ASP A 79 -17.54 5.85 -4.21
N GLY A 80 -17.67 6.09 -5.52
CA GLY A 80 -16.57 5.84 -6.46
C GLY A 80 -15.32 6.67 -6.16
N GLU A 81 -15.47 7.92 -5.72
CA GLU A 81 -14.33 8.79 -5.42
C GLU A 81 -13.54 8.25 -4.23
N LEU A 82 -14.22 7.98 -3.11
CA LEU A 82 -13.61 7.45 -1.90
C LEU A 82 -12.91 6.11 -2.17
N PHE A 83 -13.57 5.20 -2.90
CA PHE A 83 -12.97 3.91 -3.26
C PHE A 83 -11.68 4.10 -4.06
N ILE A 84 -11.70 4.94 -5.11
CA ILE A 84 -10.54 5.18 -5.95
C ILE A 84 -9.41 5.87 -5.20
N ARG A 85 -9.68 6.87 -4.37
CA ARG A 85 -8.64 7.52 -3.55
C ARG A 85 -8.01 6.56 -2.54
N TRP A 86 -8.82 5.67 -1.95
CA TRP A 86 -8.31 4.63 -1.07
C TRP A 86 -7.43 3.63 -1.80
N LEU A 87 -7.87 3.18 -2.99
CA LEU A 87 -7.11 2.25 -3.81
C LEU A 87 -5.78 2.87 -4.25
N GLN A 88 -5.76 4.15 -4.64
CA GLN A 88 -4.56 4.91 -5.01
C GLN A 88 -3.56 5.04 -3.85
N LEU A 89 -4.02 5.35 -2.64
CA LEU A 89 -3.19 5.32 -1.43
C LEU A 89 -2.64 3.90 -1.20
N ALA A 90 -3.52 2.90 -1.27
CA ALA A 90 -3.18 1.53 -0.91
C ALA A 90 -2.20 0.86 -1.87
N VAL A 91 -1.97 1.41 -3.08
CA VAL A 91 -0.84 1.02 -3.94
C VAL A 91 0.48 0.98 -3.15
N PHE A 92 0.61 1.86 -2.16
CA PHE A 92 1.79 2.01 -1.32
C PHE A 92 1.63 1.36 0.07
N HIS A 93 0.53 0.65 0.32
CA HIS A 93 0.35 -0.21 1.48
C HIS A 93 0.75 -1.66 1.11
N PRO A 94 1.70 -2.29 1.81
CA PRO A 94 2.20 -3.59 1.42
C PRO A 94 1.15 -4.71 1.36
N LEU A 95 0.18 -4.72 2.27
CA LEU A 95 -1.02 -5.55 2.13
C LEU A 95 -2.07 -4.77 1.31
N PHE A 96 -2.31 -5.24 0.09
CA PHE A 96 -3.24 -4.62 -0.86
C PHE A 96 -4.48 -5.49 -1.03
N ARG A 97 -5.54 -5.20 -0.24
CA ARG A 97 -6.75 -6.02 -0.17
C ARG A 97 -8.01 -5.16 -0.13
N VAL A 98 -8.87 -5.33 -1.13
CA VAL A 98 -10.27 -4.89 -1.06
C VAL A 98 -11.04 -5.93 -0.26
N HIS A 99 -11.74 -5.50 0.78
CA HIS A 99 -12.53 -6.37 1.65
C HIS A 99 -13.66 -5.56 2.28
N SER A 100 -14.86 -6.13 2.30
CA SER A 100 -16.03 -5.53 2.93
C SER A 100 -16.81 -6.59 3.69
N MET A 101 -17.67 -6.15 4.62
CA MET A 101 -18.68 -7.02 5.21
C MET A 101 -19.75 -7.42 4.17
N GLY A 102 -19.79 -6.76 3.01
CA GLY A 102 -20.76 -7.00 1.96
C GLY A 102 -22.19 -6.99 2.51
N ASN A 103 -22.99 -7.96 2.08
CA ASN A 103 -24.35 -8.16 2.58
C ASN A 103 -24.42 -8.90 3.92
N ASN A 104 -23.29 -9.23 4.53
CA ASN A 104 -23.22 -9.77 5.87
C ASN A 104 -23.27 -8.65 6.93
N VAL A 105 -24.45 -8.05 7.10
CA VAL A 105 -24.66 -6.82 7.91
C VAL A 105 -24.34 -6.95 9.40
N ASP A 106 -24.17 -8.16 9.96
CA ASP A 106 -23.74 -8.33 11.35
C ASP A 106 -22.21 -8.43 11.53
N GLY A 107 -21.46 -8.53 10.42
CA GLY A 107 -20.00 -8.62 10.41
C GLY A 107 -19.44 -9.92 11.01
N ALA A 108 -20.27 -10.93 11.24
CA ALA A 108 -19.85 -12.19 11.84
C ALA A 108 -18.99 -13.03 10.87
N ALA A 109 -18.14 -13.89 11.42
CA ALA A 109 -17.30 -14.79 10.62
C ALA A 109 -18.12 -15.87 9.88
N GLU A 110 -19.33 -16.15 10.37
CA GLU A 110 -20.30 -17.07 9.79
C GLU A 110 -21.62 -16.32 9.66
N ALA A 111 -22.26 -16.42 8.50
CA ALA A 111 -23.55 -15.80 8.25
C ALA A 111 -24.46 -16.76 7.48
N GLU A 112 -25.75 -16.71 7.81
CA GLU A 112 -26.73 -17.60 7.21
C GLU A 112 -26.92 -17.27 5.72
N ALA A 113 -26.65 -18.26 4.86
CA ALA A 113 -26.63 -18.07 3.40
C ALA A 113 -27.96 -17.53 2.85
N GLU A 114 -29.09 -17.91 3.44
CA GLU A 114 -30.43 -17.44 3.03
C GLU A 114 -30.61 -15.94 3.29
N PHE A 115 -30.08 -15.45 4.42
CA PHE A 115 -30.14 -14.02 4.77
C PHE A 115 -29.27 -13.19 3.81
N ILE A 116 -28.06 -13.66 3.51
CA ILE A 116 -27.18 -13.01 2.53
C ILE A 116 -27.86 -12.94 1.16
N GLN A 117 -28.43 -14.05 0.67
CA GLN A 117 -29.12 -14.10 -0.63
C GLN A 117 -30.37 -13.23 -0.70
N ALA A 118 -31.07 -13.04 0.43
CA ALA A 118 -32.18 -12.09 0.50
C ALA A 118 -31.67 -10.65 0.40
N ALA A 119 -30.65 -10.30 1.18
CA ALA A 119 -30.05 -8.97 1.18
C ALA A 119 -29.40 -8.61 -0.18
N GLU A 120 -28.72 -9.55 -0.84
CA GLU A 120 -28.14 -9.35 -2.18
C GLU A 120 -29.20 -9.05 -3.25
N ARG A 121 -30.40 -9.63 -3.13
CA ARG A 121 -31.53 -9.37 -4.05
C ARG A 121 -32.11 -7.97 -3.87
N GLU A 122 -32.03 -7.42 -2.66
CA GLU A 122 -32.57 -6.10 -2.35
C GLU A 122 -31.56 -4.98 -2.60
N ASN A 123 -30.31 -5.16 -2.15
CA ASN A 123 -29.25 -4.17 -2.29
C ASN A 123 -27.86 -4.83 -2.25
N ARG A 124 -27.22 -4.99 -3.42
CA ARG A 124 -25.90 -5.62 -3.53
C ARG A 124 -24.79 -4.66 -3.10
N LEU A 125 -24.11 -4.96 -2.00
CA LEU A 125 -23.06 -4.12 -1.39
C LEU A 125 -21.65 -4.47 -1.87
N ASP A 126 -21.55 -4.74 -3.17
CA ASP A 126 -20.29 -5.04 -3.85
C ASP A 126 -19.32 -3.86 -3.77
N GLN A 127 -18.03 -4.18 -3.59
CA GLN A 127 -16.94 -3.21 -3.53
C GLN A 127 -15.73 -3.62 -4.37
N GLU A 128 -15.87 -4.64 -5.22
CA GLU A 128 -14.84 -5.02 -6.17
C GLU A 128 -14.48 -3.84 -7.08
N PRO A 129 -13.25 -3.78 -7.60
CA PRO A 129 -12.78 -2.64 -8.40
C PRO A 129 -13.65 -2.24 -9.60
N TRP A 130 -14.51 -3.13 -10.09
CA TRP A 130 -15.42 -2.90 -11.21
C TRP A 130 -16.84 -2.49 -10.81
N SER A 131 -17.14 -2.38 -9.52
CA SER A 131 -18.50 -2.16 -9.01
C SER A 131 -18.95 -0.69 -9.02
N PHE A 132 -18.04 0.24 -9.33
CA PHE A 132 -18.28 1.69 -9.28
C PHE A 132 -18.45 2.35 -10.67
N GLY A 133 -18.83 1.57 -11.68
CA GLY A 133 -19.00 2.05 -13.06
C GLY A 133 -17.72 2.06 -13.89
N GLU A 134 -17.85 2.22 -15.21
CA GLU A 134 -16.74 2.06 -16.16
C GLU A 134 -15.60 3.07 -15.95
N GLU A 135 -15.93 4.32 -15.62
CA GLU A 135 -14.95 5.38 -15.36
C GLU A 135 -14.06 5.01 -14.18
N ASN A 136 -14.65 4.70 -13.02
CA ASN A 136 -13.91 4.28 -11.83
C ASN A 136 -13.17 2.95 -12.06
N THR A 137 -13.75 2.02 -12.83
CA THR A 137 -13.07 0.77 -13.20
C THR A 137 -11.76 1.04 -13.94
N ALA A 138 -11.73 2.02 -14.84
CA ALA A 138 -10.50 2.41 -15.55
C ALA A 138 -9.46 3.03 -14.61
N LEU A 139 -9.89 3.87 -13.67
CA LEU A 139 -9.00 4.46 -12.65
C LEU A 139 -8.45 3.38 -11.71
N ALA A 140 -9.29 2.44 -11.30
CA ALA A 140 -8.90 1.32 -10.46
C ALA A 140 -7.88 0.42 -11.14
N ARG A 141 -8.11 0.10 -12.42
CA ARG A 141 -7.15 -0.64 -13.24
C ARG A 141 -5.80 0.06 -13.25
N LYS A 142 -5.75 1.37 -13.50
CA LYS A 142 -4.50 2.13 -13.54
C LYS A 142 -3.74 2.09 -12.21
N ALA A 143 -4.45 2.20 -11.07
CA ALA A 143 -3.84 2.07 -9.75
C ALA A 143 -3.26 0.65 -9.51
N ILE A 144 -4.02 -0.39 -9.86
CA ILE A 144 -3.58 -1.79 -9.73
C ILE A 144 -2.40 -2.08 -10.66
N GLU A 145 -2.41 -1.58 -11.89
CA GLU A 145 -1.28 -1.72 -12.82
C GLU A 145 -0.02 -1.07 -12.27
N LEU A 146 -0.12 0.14 -11.70
CA LEU A 146 1.02 0.79 -11.03
C LEU A 146 1.56 -0.06 -9.88
N ARG A 147 0.68 -0.67 -9.08
CA ARG A 147 1.06 -1.59 -8.01
C ARG A 147 1.88 -2.77 -8.53
N TYR A 148 1.45 -3.39 -9.62
CA TYR A 148 2.15 -4.52 -10.26
C TYR A 148 3.50 -4.09 -10.84
N GLN A 149 3.54 -2.92 -11.48
CA GLN A 149 4.78 -2.36 -11.99
C GLN A 149 5.80 -2.11 -10.86
N LEU A 150 5.35 -1.67 -9.68
CA LEU A 150 6.22 -1.37 -8.52
C LEU A 150 6.56 -2.59 -7.65
N LEU A 151 6.13 -3.81 -8.02
CA LEU A 151 6.48 -5.03 -7.28
C LEU A 151 7.99 -5.24 -7.04
N PRO A 152 8.91 -5.09 -8.02
CA PRO A 152 10.35 -5.29 -7.78
C PRO A 152 10.91 -4.26 -6.79
N TYR A 153 10.42 -3.02 -6.85
CA TYR A 153 10.82 -1.97 -5.91
C TYR A 153 10.35 -2.30 -4.48
N MET A 154 9.09 -2.71 -4.32
CA MET A 154 8.58 -3.11 -3.02
C MET A 154 9.26 -4.38 -2.50
N TYR A 155 9.51 -5.36 -3.36
CA TYR A 155 10.18 -6.60 -2.97
C TYR A 155 11.60 -6.33 -2.46
N THR A 156 12.31 -5.43 -3.13
CA THR A 156 13.60 -4.91 -2.65
C THR A 156 13.47 -4.18 -1.31
N ALA A 157 12.43 -3.36 -1.12
CA ALA A 157 12.17 -2.72 0.17
C ALA A 157 11.92 -3.73 1.30
N PHE A 158 11.26 -4.85 1.02
CA PHE A 158 11.12 -5.96 1.97
C PHE A 158 12.43 -6.69 2.23
N HIS A 159 13.27 -6.89 1.21
CA HIS A 159 14.62 -7.42 1.40
C HIS A 159 15.41 -6.54 2.38
N GLN A 160 15.42 -5.22 2.16
CA GLN A 160 16.03 -4.26 3.08
C GLN A 160 15.41 -4.30 4.47
N ASN A 161 14.09 -4.45 4.59
CA ASN A 161 13.40 -4.62 5.85
C ASN A 161 13.89 -5.84 6.63
N VAL A 162 14.08 -6.97 5.97
CA VAL A 162 14.60 -8.20 6.59
C VAL A 162 16.07 -8.04 7.00
N GLN A 163 16.89 -7.40 6.17
CA GLN A 163 18.33 -7.22 6.43
C GLN A 163 18.63 -6.20 7.54
N THR A 164 17.85 -5.11 7.60
CA THR A 164 18.21 -3.93 8.41
C THR A 164 17.14 -3.50 9.41
N GLY A 165 15.91 -4.01 9.29
CA GLY A 165 14.77 -3.52 10.05
C GLY A 165 14.13 -2.23 9.50
N ALA A 166 14.69 -1.63 8.44
CA ALA A 166 14.12 -0.42 7.85
C ALA A 166 12.69 -0.68 7.34
N PRO A 167 11.68 0.14 7.70
CA PRO A 167 10.31 -0.16 7.32
C PRO A 167 10.05 0.13 5.83
N VAL A 168 9.07 -0.58 5.26
CA VAL A 168 8.65 -0.39 3.85
C VAL A 168 7.88 0.93 3.69
N ILE A 169 7.03 1.28 4.64
CA ILE A 169 6.44 2.61 4.76
C ILE A 169 7.22 3.39 5.82
N ARG A 170 7.78 4.54 5.46
CA ARG A 170 8.58 5.38 6.37
C ARG A 170 7.92 6.74 6.52
N SER A 171 7.41 7.04 7.71
CA SER A 171 6.98 8.41 8.04
C SER A 171 8.14 9.39 7.87
N LEU A 172 7.82 10.66 7.59
CA LEU A 172 8.86 11.66 7.38
C LEU A 172 9.77 11.87 8.61
N PHE A 173 9.26 11.65 9.84
CA PHE A 173 10.09 11.70 11.04
C PHE A 173 11.20 10.62 11.07
N LEU A 174 11.00 9.46 10.41
CA LEU A 174 12.04 8.43 10.28
C LEU A 174 13.05 8.79 9.20
N TYR A 175 12.63 9.56 8.20
CA TYR A 175 13.48 9.96 7.07
C TYR A 175 14.37 11.16 7.42
N SER A 176 13.80 12.21 8.00
CA SER A 176 14.48 13.49 8.23
C SER A 176 14.28 13.98 9.65
N GLN A 177 15.10 13.47 10.57
CA GLN A 177 15.04 13.82 12.00
C GLN A 177 15.56 15.23 12.31
N GLU A 178 16.33 15.82 11.41
CA GLU A 178 16.91 17.16 11.59
C GLU A 178 16.00 18.30 11.11
N ASP A 179 14.89 17.97 10.44
CA ASP A 179 13.94 18.94 9.91
C ASP A 179 12.68 18.98 10.80
N PRO A 180 12.44 20.07 11.55
CA PRO A 180 11.30 20.16 12.46
C PRO A 180 9.94 19.98 11.78
N VAL A 181 9.82 20.41 10.51
CA VAL A 181 8.57 20.24 9.76
C VAL A 181 8.30 18.77 9.50
N SER A 182 9.29 18.00 9.03
CA SER A 182 9.19 16.55 8.82
C SER A 182 8.76 15.77 10.07
N LEU A 183 9.10 16.25 11.27
CA LEU A 183 8.71 15.61 12.53
C LEU A 183 7.21 15.72 12.82
N GLU A 184 6.55 16.74 12.31
CA GLU A 184 5.12 17.02 12.53
C GLU A 184 4.23 16.56 11.37
N ARG A 185 4.83 16.11 10.24
CA ARG A 185 4.07 15.62 9.09
C ARG A 185 3.57 14.20 9.34
N GLU A 186 2.28 13.99 9.11
CA GLU A 186 1.64 12.67 9.19
C GLU A 186 0.99 12.22 7.87
N GLU A 187 0.84 13.13 6.90
CA GLU A 187 0.14 12.85 5.64
C GLU A 187 1.07 12.20 4.61
N GLU A 188 2.25 12.78 4.40
CA GLU A 188 3.24 12.24 3.48
C GLU A 188 4.09 11.15 4.14
N PHE A 189 4.54 10.22 3.32
CA PHE A 189 5.43 9.15 3.74
C PHE A 189 6.31 8.71 2.57
N LEU A 190 7.43 8.05 2.89
CA LEU A 190 8.20 7.33 1.89
C LEU A 190 7.68 5.89 1.75
N PHE A 191 7.55 5.43 0.51
CA PHE A 191 7.45 4.03 0.15
C PHE A 191 8.85 3.54 -0.27
N GLY A 192 9.37 2.55 0.44
CA GLY A 192 10.78 2.18 0.38
C GLY A 192 11.70 3.32 0.84
N GLY A 193 12.82 3.51 0.16
CA GLY A 193 13.78 4.58 0.47
C GLY A 193 13.68 5.83 -0.42
N HIS A 194 12.96 5.75 -1.54
CA HIS A 194 13.13 6.70 -2.65
C HIS A 194 11.85 7.30 -3.21
N LEU A 195 10.66 6.78 -2.88
CA LEU A 195 9.39 7.32 -3.37
C LEU A 195 8.66 8.05 -2.26
N LEU A 196 8.52 9.37 -2.37
CA LEU A 196 7.66 10.19 -1.53
C LEU A 196 6.24 10.13 -2.07
N VAL A 197 5.27 9.80 -1.21
CA VAL A 197 3.86 9.67 -1.54
C VAL A 197 3.08 10.76 -0.81
N SER A 198 2.21 11.46 -1.53
CA SER A 198 1.34 12.49 -0.95
C SER A 198 -0.11 12.20 -1.34
N PRO A 199 -0.88 11.51 -0.48
CA PRO A 199 -2.22 11.03 -0.83
C PRO A 199 -3.27 12.15 -0.88
N VAL A 200 -4.34 11.91 -1.63
CA VAL A 200 -5.58 12.71 -1.56
C VAL A 200 -6.45 12.13 -0.44
N LEU A 201 -6.72 12.93 0.58
CA LEU A 201 -7.37 12.48 1.81
C LEU A 201 -8.69 13.19 2.13
N GLU A 202 -9.17 14.05 1.22
CA GLU A 202 -10.44 14.78 1.37
C GLU A 202 -11.28 14.69 0.09
N PRO A 203 -12.63 14.72 0.20
CA PRO A 203 -13.51 14.65 -0.96
C PRO A 203 -13.46 15.90 -1.83
N GLY A 204 -13.55 15.72 -3.14
CA GLY A 204 -13.78 16.79 -4.10
C GLY A 204 -12.65 17.80 -4.23
N VAL A 205 -11.44 17.48 -3.76
CA VAL A 205 -10.29 18.39 -3.85
C VAL A 205 -9.69 18.37 -5.26
N GLU A 206 -9.40 19.56 -5.78
CA GLU A 206 -8.73 19.72 -7.09
C GLU A 206 -7.20 19.73 -6.95
N ALA A 207 -6.68 19.94 -5.74
CA ALA A 207 -5.26 19.98 -5.46
C ALA A 207 -4.92 19.46 -4.06
N VAL A 208 -3.72 18.87 -3.93
CA VAL A 208 -3.12 18.42 -2.68
C VAL A 208 -1.99 19.37 -2.32
N LYS A 209 -1.99 19.88 -1.08
CA LYS A 209 -0.87 20.61 -0.52
C LYS A 209 0.03 19.62 0.20
N ALA A 210 1.27 19.44 -0.28
CA ALA A 210 2.19 18.45 0.26
C ALA A 210 3.53 19.07 0.64
N TYR A 211 4.15 18.55 1.70
CA TYR A 211 5.50 18.90 2.10
C TYR A 211 6.52 18.02 1.37
N LEU A 212 7.46 18.65 0.66
CA LEU A 212 8.65 17.96 0.16
C LEU A 212 9.75 18.07 1.21
N PRO A 213 10.20 16.97 1.84
CA PRO A 213 11.24 16.99 2.87
C PRO A 213 12.62 17.33 2.24
N PRO A 214 13.65 17.56 3.07
CA PRO A 214 14.99 17.89 2.56
C PRO A 214 15.48 16.93 1.46
N GLY A 215 15.97 17.51 0.36
CA GLY A 215 16.42 16.77 -0.82
C GLY A 215 15.93 17.41 -2.11
N ARG A 216 16.09 16.68 -3.21
CA ARG A 216 15.57 17.02 -4.53
C ARG A 216 14.66 15.89 -5.00
N TRP A 217 13.51 16.25 -5.55
CA TRP A 217 12.41 15.33 -5.79
C TRP A 217 11.91 15.51 -7.22
N TYR A 218 11.85 14.42 -7.98
CA TYR A 218 11.28 14.41 -9.32
C TYR A 218 9.85 13.87 -9.26
N ASP A 219 8.88 14.51 -9.92
CA ASP A 219 7.59 13.85 -10.17
C ASP A 219 7.85 12.50 -10.86
N TYR A 220 7.31 11.43 -10.29
CA TYR A 220 7.60 10.07 -10.72
C TYR A 220 7.13 9.81 -12.16
N HIS A 221 6.09 10.48 -12.62
CA HIS A 221 5.51 10.28 -13.94
C HIS A 221 6.09 11.24 -14.99
N GLU A 222 6.15 12.52 -14.67
CA GLU A 222 6.51 13.61 -15.59
C GLU A 222 8.01 13.91 -15.58
N GLY A 223 8.72 13.58 -14.51
CA GLY A 223 10.14 13.90 -14.35
C GLY A 223 10.42 15.38 -14.10
N THR A 224 9.41 16.16 -13.70
CA THR A 224 9.58 17.55 -13.26
C THR A 224 10.34 17.57 -11.94
N LEU A 225 11.39 18.37 -11.84
CA LEU A 225 12.20 18.51 -10.63
C LEU A 225 11.64 19.57 -9.68
N TYR A 226 11.62 19.24 -8.39
CA TYR A 226 11.27 20.11 -7.28
C TYR A 226 12.38 20.10 -6.21
N GLU A 227 12.63 21.26 -5.62
CA GLU A 227 13.48 21.38 -4.45
C GLU A 227 12.70 20.98 -3.19
N GLY A 228 13.37 20.41 -2.20
CA GLY A 228 12.79 20.05 -0.91
C GLY A 228 12.71 21.22 0.07
N LYS A 229 12.39 20.91 1.33
CA LYS A 229 12.18 21.88 2.42
C LYS A 229 11.08 22.91 2.12
N GLN A 230 10.03 22.52 1.41
CA GLN A 230 8.95 23.43 1.07
C GLN A 230 7.60 22.72 0.98
N MET A 231 6.54 23.49 1.27
CA MET A 231 5.19 23.11 0.89
C MET A 231 4.98 23.47 -0.58
N ALA A 232 4.41 22.54 -1.33
CA ALA A 232 4.01 22.75 -2.71
C ALA A 232 2.58 22.24 -2.92
N THR A 233 1.92 22.76 -3.95
CA THR A 233 0.56 22.38 -4.33
C THR A 233 0.60 21.61 -5.63
N PHE A 234 -0.02 20.44 -5.65
CA PHE A 234 -0.03 19.53 -6.79
C PHE A 234 -1.46 19.22 -7.22
N PRO A 235 -1.73 19.02 -8.52
CA PRO A 235 -3.07 18.66 -8.98
C PRO A 235 -3.52 17.31 -8.43
N ALA A 236 -4.74 17.25 -7.92
CA ALA A 236 -5.37 16.01 -7.44
C ALA A 236 -5.98 15.24 -8.62
N ARG A 237 -5.12 14.77 -9.55
CA ARG A 237 -5.57 14.10 -10.77
C ARG A 237 -6.48 12.91 -10.44
N PRO A 238 -7.58 12.65 -11.18
CA PRO A 238 -8.45 11.50 -10.91
C PRO A 238 -7.74 10.15 -11.03
N ASP A 239 -6.69 10.10 -11.84
CA ASP A 239 -6.00 8.89 -12.29
C ASP A 239 -4.71 8.57 -11.51
N GLY A 240 -4.47 9.27 -10.40
CA GLY A 240 -3.36 8.98 -9.49
C GLY A 240 -3.26 9.99 -8.33
N ILE A 241 -2.21 9.82 -7.54
CA ILE A 241 -1.83 10.76 -6.46
C ILE A 241 -0.42 11.29 -6.74
N PRO A 242 -0.03 12.45 -6.18
CA PRO A 242 1.34 12.93 -6.26
C PRO A 242 2.33 11.91 -5.67
N VAL A 243 3.33 11.54 -6.48
CA VAL A 243 4.42 10.62 -6.11
C VAL A 243 5.71 11.20 -6.66
N PHE A 244 6.74 11.25 -5.82
CA PHE A 244 8.02 11.84 -6.20
C PHE A 244 9.18 10.88 -5.95
N ALA A 245 10.04 10.72 -6.93
CA ALA A 245 11.28 9.98 -6.80
C ALA A 245 12.41 10.90 -6.32
N ARG A 246 13.20 10.43 -5.36
CA ARG A 246 14.41 11.13 -4.92
C ARG A 246 15.40 11.28 -6.09
N SER A 247 16.06 12.44 -6.19
CA SER A 247 17.13 12.66 -7.16
C SER A 247 18.22 11.58 -7.03
N GLY A 248 18.64 11.01 -8.17
CA GLY A 248 19.57 9.88 -8.24
C GLY A 248 18.92 8.49 -8.15
N ALA A 249 17.65 8.40 -7.73
CA ALA A 249 17.00 7.11 -7.56
C ALA A 249 16.79 6.38 -8.90
N VAL A 250 16.93 5.07 -8.85
CA VAL A 250 16.58 4.14 -9.93
C VAL A 250 15.44 3.27 -9.45
N ILE A 251 14.27 3.40 -10.07
CA ILE A 251 13.06 2.68 -9.70
C ILE A 251 12.80 1.57 -10.73
N PRO A 252 12.88 0.28 -10.32
CA PRO A 252 12.59 -0.83 -11.22
C PRO A 252 11.08 -1.00 -11.42
N ASN A 253 10.70 -1.32 -12.65
CA ASN A 253 9.33 -1.50 -13.07
C ASN A 253 9.17 -2.81 -13.86
N TYR A 254 8.35 -3.71 -13.33
CA TYR A 254 7.89 -4.87 -14.10
C TYR A 254 6.92 -4.45 -15.21
N PRO A 255 6.76 -5.27 -16.27
CA PRO A 255 5.66 -5.10 -17.20
C PRO A 255 4.32 -5.27 -16.49
N ILE A 256 3.24 -4.69 -17.03
CA ILE A 256 1.90 -4.89 -16.49
C ILE A 256 1.50 -6.36 -16.57
N GLN A 257 0.97 -6.90 -15.46
CA GLN A 257 0.51 -8.28 -15.33
C GLN A 257 -0.81 -8.35 -14.56
N GLN A 258 -1.62 -9.37 -14.82
CA GLN A 258 -2.88 -9.64 -14.11
C GLN A 258 -2.68 -10.39 -12.79
N TYR A 259 -1.62 -11.19 -12.70
CA TYR A 259 -1.18 -11.87 -11.49
C TYR A 259 0.34 -12.09 -11.52
N VAL A 260 0.94 -12.28 -10.34
CA VAL A 260 2.39 -12.49 -10.22
C VAL A 260 2.78 -13.77 -10.95
N GLY A 261 3.65 -13.64 -11.95
CA GLY A 261 4.11 -14.75 -12.78
C GLY A 261 3.29 -15.01 -14.05
N GLU A 262 2.32 -14.15 -14.38
CA GLU A 262 1.55 -14.26 -15.64
C GLU A 262 2.46 -14.22 -16.87
N LYS A 263 3.39 -13.25 -16.92
CA LYS A 263 4.32 -13.09 -18.05
C LYS A 263 5.72 -13.50 -17.62
N GLN A 264 6.36 -14.28 -18.47
CA GLN A 264 7.81 -14.44 -18.47
C GLN A 264 8.42 -13.25 -19.22
N PHE A 265 9.39 -12.58 -18.61
CA PHE A 265 10.08 -11.44 -19.22
C PHE A 265 11.57 -11.50 -18.90
N GLU A 266 12.41 -11.15 -19.88
CA GLU A 266 13.87 -11.19 -19.75
C GLU A 266 14.47 -9.85 -19.32
N SER A 267 13.67 -8.77 -19.36
CA SER A 267 14.10 -7.42 -19.03
C SER A 267 13.00 -6.66 -18.32
N ILE A 268 13.41 -5.76 -17.43
CA ILE A 268 12.53 -4.83 -16.71
C ILE A 268 12.87 -3.39 -17.09
N ALA A 269 11.92 -2.48 -16.94
CA ALA A 269 12.18 -1.07 -17.14
C ALA A 269 12.80 -0.47 -15.88
N LEU A 270 13.83 0.37 -16.03
CA LEU A 270 14.38 1.16 -14.94
C LEU A 270 14.06 2.64 -15.19
N ARG A 271 13.31 3.27 -14.29
CA ARG A 271 13.11 4.71 -14.28
C ARG A 271 14.25 5.35 -13.50
N VAL A 272 15.12 6.06 -14.21
CA VAL A 272 16.33 6.69 -13.64
C VAL A 272 16.11 8.19 -13.52
N TYR A 273 16.23 8.72 -12.31
CA TYR A 273 16.13 10.15 -12.04
C TYR A 273 17.53 10.72 -11.81
N HIS A 274 17.88 11.79 -12.51
CA HIS A 274 19.23 12.36 -12.49
C HIS A 274 19.65 12.81 -11.07
N GLY A 275 20.89 12.54 -10.68
CA GLY A 275 21.44 12.84 -9.36
C GLY A 275 22.44 11.79 -8.86
N GLU A 276 22.85 11.91 -7.60
CA GLU A 276 23.75 10.97 -6.92
C GLU A 276 22.99 10.26 -5.80
N GLU A 277 22.72 8.96 -5.98
CA GLU A 277 22.07 8.11 -4.98
C GLU A 277 22.44 6.64 -5.22
N LYS A 278 22.38 5.80 -4.18
CA LYS A 278 22.52 4.35 -4.31
C LYS A 278 21.14 3.70 -4.36
N SER A 279 20.83 3.05 -5.47
CA SER A 279 19.66 2.19 -5.61
C SER A 279 20.05 0.73 -5.66
N GLU A 280 19.13 -0.14 -5.25
CA GLU A 280 19.29 -1.59 -5.21
C GLU A 280 18.09 -2.25 -5.88
N LEU A 281 18.31 -3.43 -6.45
CA LEU A 281 17.27 -4.34 -6.94
C LEU A 281 17.61 -5.72 -6.40
N TYR A 282 16.67 -6.35 -5.71
CA TYR A 282 16.78 -7.72 -5.22
C TYR A 282 15.76 -8.61 -5.92
N GLU A 283 16.23 -9.74 -6.44
CA GLU A 283 15.41 -10.82 -7.00
C GLU A 283 15.93 -12.17 -6.50
N ASP A 284 15.01 -13.11 -6.28
CA ASP A 284 15.32 -14.47 -5.86
C ASP A 284 14.29 -15.45 -6.47
N ALA A 285 14.18 -16.66 -5.93
CA ALA A 285 13.19 -17.65 -6.42
C ALA A 285 11.71 -17.20 -6.30
N GLY A 286 11.42 -16.08 -5.64
CA GLY A 286 10.09 -15.50 -5.45
C GLY A 286 9.27 -16.16 -4.34
N ASP A 287 9.26 -17.50 -4.30
CA ASP A 287 8.62 -18.31 -3.28
C ASP A 287 9.57 -19.40 -2.79
N GLY A 288 9.39 -19.83 -1.53
CA GLY A 288 10.28 -20.78 -0.86
C GLY A 288 11.54 -20.14 -0.28
N TYR A 289 12.64 -20.89 -0.24
CA TYR A 289 13.84 -20.50 0.54
C TYR A 289 15.12 -20.33 -0.31
N GLY A 290 15.00 -20.23 -1.63
CA GLY A 290 16.11 -19.90 -2.53
C GLY A 290 16.33 -18.39 -2.64
N TYR A 291 16.80 -17.77 -1.55
CA TYR A 291 17.26 -16.39 -1.49
C TYR A 291 18.70 -16.21 -2.00
#